data_AF-A0A431HQ25-F1
#
_entry.id   AF-A0A431HQ25-F1
#
_cell.length_a   1.000
_cell.length_b   1.000
_cell.length_c   1.000
_cell.angle_alpha   90.00
_cell.angle_beta   90.00
_cell.angle_gamma   90.00
#
_symmetry.space_group_name_H-M   'P 1'
#
loop_
_entity.id
_entity.type
_entity.pdbx_description
1 polymer ?
#
loop_
_entity_poly.entity_id
_entity_poly.type
_entity_poly.pdbx_seq_one_letter_code
_entity_poly.pdbx_strand_id
1 'polypeptide(L)'
;MQGRSSAIWLGTILICFAAGVQAAKDDLVTLPDQITGAGELWINADSKARDTLRSIPPEAALERFTLLDGQGRHVAYAGLTEGEVGGVVFVDDRLVGTLTHDDALLFYSCRGFVSAMHQHWAMQSPAWAESLLAAARPAGEALLRFSGKSTSQSIKSVVDNPLVVQVKAIAGAGTNPVEMVKTLYKAHGDYRDHERDKQHSRALNDVRPGMSEAELVQVLPPESVTFLDAESLVMAYPRFSVEFFVTQGKVREIQQPAFSQLVKERASLFYQYGVDWKRCTPEAWREAKVLPAAAVAASAQ
;
A
#
# COMPACT_ATOMS: atom_id res chain seq x y z
N MET A 1 15.99 9.15 74.60
CA MET A 1 16.46 10.44 75.11
C MET A 1 17.83 10.72 74.50
N GLN A 2 17.99 11.94 73.96
CA GLN A 2 19.27 12.65 73.70
C GLN A 2 20.17 12.03 72.61
N GLY A 3 20.64 12.74 71.58
CA GLY A 3 20.64 14.18 71.30
C GLY A 3 22.06 14.63 70.90
N ARG A 4 22.10 15.53 69.92
CA ARG A 4 23.21 16.44 69.52
C ARG A 4 24.33 15.83 68.68
N SER A 5 24.44 16.24 67.41
CA SER A 5 24.93 17.53 66.86
C SER A 5 26.46 17.63 66.89
N SER A 6 27.05 17.68 65.70
CA SER A 6 28.23 18.50 65.42
C SER A 6 28.18 18.91 63.95
N ALA A 7 28.13 20.21 63.74
CA ALA A 7 28.18 20.88 62.46
C ALA A 7 29.63 21.03 62.00
N ILE A 8 29.89 20.87 60.70
CA ILE A 8 31.03 21.50 60.04
C ILE A 8 30.51 22.15 58.76
N TRP A 9 30.50 23.48 58.81
CA TRP A 9 30.44 24.39 57.67
C TRP A 9 31.79 24.39 56.96
N LEU A 10 31.80 24.36 55.62
CA LEU A 10 32.73 25.10 54.76
C LEU A 10 32.42 24.82 53.27
N GLY A 11 32.31 25.90 52.48
CA GLY A 11 32.67 25.85 51.06
C GLY A 11 31.53 25.96 50.06
N THR A 12 30.91 27.14 49.98
CA THR A 12 30.14 27.58 48.82
C THR A 12 31.03 27.69 47.57
N ILE A 13 30.78 26.89 46.54
CA ILE A 13 31.14 27.24 45.16
C ILE A 13 29.85 27.21 44.34
N LEU A 14 29.37 28.42 44.03
CA LEU A 14 28.25 28.67 43.14
C LEU A 14 28.79 28.52 41.70
N ILE A 15 28.63 27.34 41.09
CA ILE A 15 28.80 27.21 39.64
C ILE A 15 27.42 27.40 39.01
N CYS A 16 27.20 28.59 38.46
CA CYS A 16 26.13 28.85 37.52
C CYS A 16 26.34 27.99 36.27
N PHE A 17 25.78 26.77 36.24
CA PHE A 17 25.50 26.13 34.97
C PHE A 17 24.21 26.74 34.43
N ALA A 18 24.40 27.64 33.48
CA ALA A 18 23.35 28.13 32.61
C ALA A 18 22.55 26.94 32.08
N ALA A 19 21.23 27.06 32.20
CA ALA A 19 20.26 26.14 31.62
C ALA A 19 20.47 26.07 30.10
N GLY A 20 21.31 25.15 29.66
CA GLY A 20 21.20 24.58 28.34
C GLY A 20 20.02 23.62 28.36
N VAL A 21 18.81 24.15 28.16
CA VAL A 21 17.72 23.34 27.62
C VAL A 21 18.18 22.96 26.21
N GLN A 22 18.97 21.88 26.13
CA GLN A 22 19.15 21.15 24.90
C GLN A 22 17.75 20.63 24.60
N ALA A 23 17.01 21.39 23.78
CA ALA A 23 15.81 20.90 23.16
C ALA A 23 16.23 19.62 22.44
N ALA A 24 15.85 18.48 23.02
CA ALA A 24 15.79 17.23 22.31
C ALA A 24 14.87 17.53 21.13
N LYS A 25 15.49 17.79 19.98
CA LYS A 25 14.82 17.78 18.70
C LYS A 25 14.56 16.30 18.46
N ASP A 26 13.55 15.78 19.15
CA ASP A 26 12.94 14.52 18.77
C ASP A 26 12.60 14.70 17.30
N ASP A 27 13.26 13.91 16.45
CA ASP A 27 12.86 13.70 15.07
C ASP A 27 11.44 13.12 15.13
N LEU A 28 10.48 14.04 15.17
CA LEU A 28 9.07 13.70 15.31
C LEU A 28 8.66 13.07 13.98
N VAL A 29 8.69 11.74 13.93
CA VAL A 29 8.17 10.95 12.81
C VAL A 29 6.70 11.34 12.66
N THR A 30 6.41 12.16 11.65
CA THR A 30 5.08 12.74 11.47
C THR A 30 4.25 11.77 10.65
N LEU A 31 3.57 10.85 11.34
CA LEU A 31 2.71 9.86 10.68
C LEU A 31 1.75 10.52 9.67
N PRO A 32 1.43 9.82 8.56
CA PRO A 32 0.55 10.37 7.55
C PRO A 32 -0.82 10.72 8.14
N ASP A 33 -1.30 11.92 7.82
CA ASP A 33 -2.63 12.36 8.21
C ASP A 33 -3.69 11.49 7.50
N GLN A 34 -4.60 10.91 8.28
CA GLN A 34 -5.58 9.95 7.77
C GLN A 34 -6.64 10.58 6.85
N ILE A 35 -6.78 11.90 6.86
CA ILE A 35 -7.78 12.64 6.09
C ILE A 35 -7.20 13.10 4.75
N THR A 36 -5.98 13.64 4.79
CA THR A 36 -5.32 14.25 3.64
C THR A 36 -4.30 13.34 2.96
N GLY A 37 -3.82 12.31 3.66
CA GLY A 37 -2.73 11.46 3.20
C GLY A 37 -1.36 12.13 3.22
N ALA A 38 -1.27 13.40 3.60
CA ALA A 38 0.01 14.11 3.68
C ALA A 38 0.79 13.69 4.93
N GLY A 39 2.11 13.63 4.83
CA GLY A 39 2.98 13.39 5.98
C GLY A 39 4.19 12.55 5.64
N GLU A 40 4.80 11.96 6.66
CA GLU A 40 6.02 11.17 6.56
C GLU A 40 5.86 9.83 7.28
N LEU A 41 6.45 8.77 6.73
CA LEU A 41 6.49 7.46 7.39
C LEU A 41 7.92 6.97 7.40
N TRP A 42 8.51 6.92 8.59
CA TRP A 42 9.80 6.30 8.81
C TRP A 42 9.65 4.79 8.94
N ILE A 43 10.42 4.05 8.17
CA ILE A 43 10.45 2.59 8.15
C ILE A 43 11.87 2.16 8.50
N ASN A 44 12.00 1.15 9.37
CA ASN A 44 13.28 0.56 9.76
C ASN A 44 13.13 -0.95 9.99
N ALA A 45 14.18 -1.59 10.51
CA ALA A 45 14.18 -3.04 10.79
C ALA A 45 13.10 -3.52 11.78
N ASP A 46 12.57 -2.63 12.64
CA ASP A 46 11.51 -2.94 13.60
C ASP A 46 10.10 -2.71 13.02
N SER A 47 10.02 -2.10 11.85
CA SER A 47 8.76 -1.81 11.16
C SER A 47 8.20 -3.06 10.52
N LYS A 48 7.05 -3.53 11.01
CA LYS A 48 6.38 -4.72 10.47
C LYS A 48 5.73 -4.39 9.14
N ALA A 49 5.99 -5.23 8.14
CA ALA A 49 5.49 -5.03 6.78
C ALA A 49 3.99 -4.74 6.72
N ARG A 50 3.17 -5.53 7.42
CA ARG A 50 1.71 -5.35 7.43
C ARG A 50 1.27 -3.99 7.99
N ASP A 51 1.88 -3.56 9.10
CA ASP A 51 1.53 -2.29 9.73
C ASP A 51 1.98 -1.13 8.83
N THR A 52 3.19 -1.23 8.27
CA THR A 52 3.72 -0.25 7.30
C THR A 52 2.86 -0.13 6.06
N LEU A 53 2.47 -1.24 5.41
CA LEU A 53 1.61 -1.22 4.22
C LEU A 53 0.25 -0.59 4.51
N ARG A 54 -0.30 -0.78 5.72
CA ARG A 54 -1.55 -0.17 6.17
C ARG A 54 -1.42 1.32 6.50
N SER A 55 -0.24 1.75 6.95
CA SER A 55 0.07 3.15 7.24
C SER A 55 0.33 3.98 5.98
N ILE A 56 0.66 3.35 4.84
CA ILE A 56 0.76 4.07 3.56
C ILE A 56 -0.64 4.55 3.17
N PRO A 57 -0.83 5.85 2.88
CA PRO A 57 -2.11 6.36 2.41
C PRO A 57 -2.54 5.69 1.10
N PRO A 58 -3.82 5.30 0.93
CA PRO A 58 -4.30 4.66 -0.30
C PRO A 58 -3.98 5.43 -1.58
N GLU A 59 -3.99 6.76 -1.52
CA GLU A 59 -3.71 7.66 -2.64
C GLU A 59 -2.22 7.80 -2.99
N ALA A 60 -1.35 7.49 -2.04
CA ALA A 60 0.10 7.44 -2.25
C ALA A 60 0.56 6.06 -2.73
N ALA A 61 -0.29 5.03 -2.62
CA ALA A 61 0.03 3.70 -3.10
C ALA A 61 -0.40 3.53 -4.56
N LEU A 62 0.57 3.26 -5.44
CA LEU A 62 0.31 2.74 -6.77
C LEU A 62 -0.28 1.33 -6.65
N GLU A 63 0.30 0.53 -5.76
CA GLU A 63 -0.17 -0.81 -5.48
C GLU A 63 0.46 -1.36 -4.20
N ARG A 64 -0.11 -2.47 -3.71
CA ARG A 64 0.39 -3.26 -2.60
C ARG A 64 0.10 -4.72 -2.89
N PHE A 65 1.03 -5.59 -2.51
CA PHE A 65 0.69 -6.99 -2.41
C PHE A 65 1.45 -7.68 -1.29
N THR A 66 0.90 -8.80 -0.87
CA THR A 66 1.56 -9.75 0.03
C THR A 66 1.41 -11.15 -0.54
N LEU A 67 2.49 -11.93 -0.59
CA LEU A 67 2.48 -13.28 -1.16
C LEU A 67 3.41 -14.23 -0.42
N LEU A 68 3.28 -15.53 -0.73
CA LEU A 68 4.27 -16.56 -0.39
C LEU A 68 5.18 -16.83 -1.59
N ASP A 69 6.49 -16.62 -1.43
CA ASP A 69 7.46 -16.89 -2.48
C ASP A 69 7.70 -18.41 -2.69
N GLY A 70 8.63 -18.75 -3.59
CA GLY A 70 8.97 -20.15 -3.90
C GLY A 70 9.58 -20.91 -2.71
N GLN A 71 10.10 -20.19 -1.71
CA GLN A 71 10.66 -20.73 -0.48
C GLN A 71 9.64 -20.77 0.67
N GLY A 72 8.43 -20.26 0.45
CA GLY A 72 7.39 -20.15 1.46
C GLY A 72 7.56 -18.97 2.42
N ARG A 73 8.43 -18.01 2.11
CA ARG A 73 8.60 -16.78 2.90
C ARG A 73 7.51 -15.78 2.55
N HIS A 74 7.16 -14.94 3.52
CA HIS A 74 6.22 -13.85 3.29
C HIS A 74 6.93 -12.67 2.63
N VAL A 75 6.57 -12.37 1.38
CA VAL A 75 7.03 -11.16 0.69
C VAL A 75 5.90 -10.15 0.69
N ALA A 76 6.20 -8.92 1.10
CA ALA A 76 5.26 -7.81 1.05
C ALA A 76 5.89 -6.62 0.31
N TYR A 77 5.08 -5.94 -0.49
CA TYR A 77 5.52 -4.83 -1.32
C TYR A 77 4.48 -3.71 -1.34
N ALA A 78 4.95 -2.48 -1.40
CA ALA A 78 4.14 -1.34 -1.79
C ALA A 78 4.89 -0.49 -2.82
N GLY A 79 4.24 -0.25 -3.97
CA GLY A 79 4.66 0.74 -4.95
C GLY A 79 4.03 2.10 -4.63
N LEU A 80 4.78 3.18 -4.82
CA LEU A 80 4.40 4.53 -4.43
C LEU A 80 4.22 5.42 -5.67
N THR A 81 3.21 6.29 -5.64
CA THR A 81 2.92 7.24 -6.72
C THR A 81 3.77 8.51 -6.66
N GLU A 82 4.42 8.76 -5.51
CA GLU A 82 5.17 9.98 -5.23
C GLU A 82 6.32 9.73 -4.24
N GLY A 83 7.11 10.76 -3.94
CA GLY A 83 8.26 10.70 -3.04
C GLY A 83 9.59 10.44 -3.77
N GLU A 84 10.65 10.14 -3.02
CA GLU A 84 11.95 9.72 -3.58
C GLU A 84 12.08 8.19 -3.69
N VAL A 85 11.35 7.47 -2.83
CA VAL A 85 11.24 6.01 -2.85
C VAL A 85 10.08 5.63 -3.74
N GLY A 86 10.32 4.83 -4.77
CA GLY A 86 9.28 4.35 -5.68
C GLY A 86 8.58 3.09 -5.19
N GLY A 87 9.23 2.32 -4.33
CA GLY A 87 8.61 1.18 -3.68
C GLY A 87 9.42 0.64 -2.51
N VAL A 88 8.77 -0.09 -1.62
CA VAL A 88 9.37 -0.73 -0.44
C VAL A 88 9.08 -2.22 -0.46
N VAL A 89 10.10 -3.02 -0.15
CA VAL A 89 10.02 -4.49 -0.17
C VAL A 89 10.38 -5.03 1.20
N PHE A 90 9.58 -5.98 1.66
CA PHE A 90 9.76 -6.68 2.93
C PHE A 90 9.81 -8.19 2.71
N VAL A 91 10.59 -8.86 3.55
CA VAL A 91 10.60 -10.32 3.69
C VAL A 91 10.44 -10.65 5.16
N ASP A 92 9.47 -11.51 5.48
CA ASP A 92 9.16 -11.96 6.84
C ASP A 92 9.06 -10.80 7.84
N ASP A 93 8.23 -9.81 7.48
CA ASP A 93 7.97 -8.57 8.23
C ASP A 93 9.16 -7.63 8.40
N ARG A 94 10.28 -7.82 7.69
CA ARG A 94 11.46 -6.94 7.77
C ARG A 94 11.71 -6.22 6.44
N LEU A 95 12.04 -4.93 6.51
CA LEU A 95 12.48 -4.16 5.35
C LEU A 95 13.76 -4.79 4.80
N VAL A 96 13.75 -5.13 3.51
CA VAL A 96 14.94 -5.66 2.82
C VAL A 96 15.50 -4.67 1.80
N GLY A 97 14.66 -3.78 1.26
CA GLY A 97 15.12 -2.80 0.28
C GLY A 97 14.02 -1.92 -0.29
N THR A 98 14.45 -1.03 -1.18
CA THR A 98 13.60 -0.05 -1.87
C THR A 98 13.80 -0.11 -3.38
N LEU A 99 12.83 0.40 -4.12
CA LEU A 99 12.91 0.62 -5.56
C LEU A 99 12.89 2.11 -5.89
N THR A 100 13.45 2.45 -7.06
CA THR A 100 13.24 3.76 -7.68
C THR A 100 11.83 3.86 -8.25
N HIS A 101 11.32 5.08 -8.49
CA HIS A 101 10.02 5.26 -9.16
C HIS A 101 9.97 4.62 -10.53
N ASP A 102 11.06 4.74 -11.29
CA ASP A 102 11.15 4.15 -12.63
C ASP A 102 11.03 2.63 -12.57
N ASP A 103 11.75 1.97 -11.65
CA ASP A 103 11.67 0.52 -11.49
C ASP A 103 10.29 0.10 -10.96
N ALA A 104 9.74 0.80 -9.96
CA ALA A 104 8.43 0.47 -9.39
C ALA A 104 7.29 0.62 -10.41
N LEU A 105 7.32 1.68 -11.23
CA LEU A 105 6.34 1.90 -12.28
C LEU A 105 6.48 0.86 -13.40
N LEU A 106 7.71 0.53 -13.82
CA LEU A 106 7.95 -0.48 -14.84
C LEU A 106 7.49 -1.87 -14.37
N PHE A 107 7.74 -2.21 -13.11
CA PHE A 107 7.26 -3.44 -12.48
C PHE A 107 5.73 -3.53 -12.49
N TYR A 108 5.04 -2.46 -12.07
CA TYR A 108 3.58 -2.35 -12.12
C TYR A 108 3.05 -2.50 -13.55
N SER A 109 3.59 -1.74 -14.49
CA SER A 109 3.21 -1.74 -15.90
C SER A 109 3.37 -3.13 -16.53
N CYS A 110 4.49 -3.81 -16.29
CA CYS A 110 4.74 -5.12 -16.86
C CYS A 110 3.80 -6.20 -16.28
N ARG A 111 3.52 -6.20 -14.97
CA ARG A 111 2.54 -7.14 -14.40
C ARG A 111 1.12 -6.90 -14.90
N GLY A 112 0.76 -5.64 -15.13
CA GLY A 112 -0.52 -5.30 -15.74
C GLY A 112 -0.63 -5.70 -17.20
N PHE A 113 0.43 -5.49 -17.98
CA PHE A 113 0.50 -5.96 -19.36
C PHE A 113 0.34 -7.49 -19.46
N VAL A 114 1.09 -8.25 -18.65
CA VAL A 114 1.00 -9.72 -18.65
C VAL A 114 -0.40 -10.20 -18.29
N SER A 115 -1.00 -9.59 -17.26
CA SER A 115 -2.37 -9.89 -16.84
C SER A 115 -3.41 -9.54 -17.90
N ALA A 116 -3.16 -8.53 -18.74
CA ALA A 116 -4.05 -8.12 -19.82
C ALA A 116 -3.96 -9.01 -21.07
N MET A 117 -2.79 -9.54 -21.39
CA MET A 117 -2.53 -10.17 -22.69
C MET A 117 -2.37 -11.68 -22.66
N HIS A 118 -1.96 -12.27 -21.54
CA HIS A 118 -1.54 -13.66 -21.49
C HIS A 118 -2.28 -14.45 -20.41
N GLN A 119 -1.94 -14.19 -19.15
CA GLN A 119 -2.46 -14.88 -17.98
C GLN A 119 -2.29 -13.95 -16.78
N HIS A 120 -3.11 -14.14 -15.74
CA HIS A 120 -2.98 -13.36 -14.52
C HIS A 120 -1.55 -13.45 -13.97
N TRP A 121 -0.94 -12.31 -13.64
CA TRP A 121 0.47 -12.26 -13.19
C TRP A 121 0.75 -13.18 -11.99
N ALA A 122 -0.25 -13.37 -11.12
CA ALA A 122 -0.14 -14.15 -9.90
C ALA A 122 0.17 -15.64 -10.14
N MET A 123 -0.10 -16.16 -11.35
CA MET A 123 0.34 -17.50 -11.79
C MET A 123 1.87 -17.67 -11.70
N GLN A 124 2.60 -16.57 -11.84
CA GLN A 124 4.06 -16.51 -11.73
C GLN A 124 4.49 -15.65 -10.52
N SER A 125 3.62 -15.50 -9.52
CA SER A 125 3.89 -14.65 -8.35
C SER A 125 5.23 -14.95 -7.66
N PRO A 126 5.70 -16.21 -7.51
CA PRO A 126 7.03 -16.48 -6.96
C PRO A 126 8.17 -15.89 -7.79
N ALA A 127 8.12 -16.06 -9.12
CA ALA A 127 9.16 -15.54 -10.02
C ALA A 127 9.18 -14.00 -10.05
N TRP A 128 8.00 -13.37 -10.05
CA TRP A 128 7.89 -11.91 -9.93
C TRP A 128 8.43 -11.39 -8.59
N ALA A 129 8.21 -12.11 -7.50
CA ALA A 129 8.74 -11.75 -6.19
C ALA A 129 10.27 -11.89 -6.13
N GLU A 130 10.82 -12.97 -6.67
CA GLU A 130 12.27 -13.17 -6.75
C GLU A 130 12.96 -12.06 -7.55
N SER A 131 12.38 -11.67 -8.70
CA SER A 131 12.96 -10.60 -9.51
C SER A 131 12.78 -9.22 -8.88
N LEU A 132 11.69 -8.98 -8.17
CA LEU A 132 11.51 -7.77 -7.35
C LEU A 132 12.59 -7.67 -6.26
N LEU A 133 12.84 -8.77 -5.54
CA LEU A 133 13.87 -8.84 -4.50
C LEU A 133 15.27 -8.62 -5.07
N ALA A 134 15.56 -9.16 -6.25
CA ALA A 134 16.82 -8.94 -6.95
C ALA A 134 16.97 -7.49 -7.46
N ALA A 135 15.86 -6.81 -7.77
CA ALA A 135 15.85 -5.42 -8.20
C ALA A 135 15.99 -4.42 -7.04
N ALA A 136 15.54 -4.81 -5.85
CA ALA A 136 15.51 -3.95 -4.68
C ALA A 136 16.93 -3.53 -4.25
N ARG A 137 17.11 -2.23 -4.03
CA ARG A 137 18.33 -1.68 -3.43
C ARG A 137 18.29 -1.94 -1.93
N PRO A 138 19.29 -2.62 -1.34
CA PRO A 138 19.28 -2.92 0.09
C PRO A 138 19.13 -1.64 0.93
N ALA A 139 18.23 -1.66 1.90
CA ALA A 139 17.97 -0.54 2.80
C ALA A 139 17.61 -1.06 4.20
N GLY A 140 18.27 -0.53 5.23
CA GLY A 140 17.93 -0.80 6.64
C GLY A 140 16.88 0.15 7.19
N GLU A 141 16.68 1.29 6.52
CA GLU A 141 15.68 2.31 6.84
C GLU A 141 15.24 3.03 5.57
N ALA A 142 14.04 3.60 5.60
CA ALA A 142 13.50 4.43 4.51
C ALA A 142 12.54 5.49 5.08
N LEU A 143 12.64 6.72 4.57
CA LEU A 143 11.65 7.78 4.83
C LEU A 143 10.71 7.89 3.63
N LEU A 144 9.45 7.57 3.84
CA LEU A 144 8.40 7.81 2.84
C LEU A 144 7.79 9.18 3.06
N ARG A 145 7.69 9.99 2.00
CA ARG A 145 7.06 11.31 2.06
C ARG A 145 5.83 11.33 1.18
N PHE A 146 4.75 11.85 1.72
CA PHE A 146 3.45 11.93 1.07
C PHE A 146 3.01 13.38 1.00
N SER A 147 2.66 13.85 -0.19
CA SER A 147 2.23 15.22 -0.40
C SER A 147 0.76 15.45 -0.03
N GLY A 148 -0.02 14.36 0.09
CA GLY A 148 -1.48 14.40 0.27
C GLY A 148 -2.23 14.94 -0.95
N LYS A 149 -1.53 15.21 -2.05
CA LYS A 149 -2.18 15.49 -3.34
C LYS A 149 -2.49 14.14 -3.96
N SER A 150 -3.78 13.91 -4.24
CA SER A 150 -4.18 12.80 -5.11
C SER A 150 -3.56 13.02 -6.49
N THR A 151 -2.37 12.50 -6.73
CA THR A 151 -1.81 12.43 -8.08
C THR A 151 -2.78 11.62 -8.94
N SER A 152 -2.90 11.99 -10.21
CA SER A 152 -3.86 11.46 -11.19
C SER A 152 -3.74 9.95 -11.49
N GLN A 153 -2.83 9.25 -10.80
CA GLN A 153 -2.65 7.80 -10.82
C GLN A 153 -3.07 7.12 -9.52
N SER A 154 -3.50 7.86 -8.50
CA SER A 154 -4.12 7.28 -7.31
C SER A 154 -5.32 6.46 -7.75
N ILE A 155 -5.19 5.13 -7.67
CA ILE A 155 -6.20 4.22 -8.16
C ILE A 155 -7.52 4.42 -7.38
N LYS A 156 -7.46 5.05 -6.21
CA LYS A 156 -8.62 5.49 -5.44
C LYS A 156 -9.36 6.70 -6.02
N SER A 157 -8.71 7.61 -6.77
CA SER A 157 -9.42 8.69 -7.50
C SER A 157 -10.02 8.20 -8.82
N VAL A 158 -9.65 7.00 -9.23
CA VAL A 158 -10.00 6.40 -10.53
C VAL A 158 -11.08 5.32 -10.32
N VAL A 159 -10.95 4.47 -9.30
CA VAL A 159 -11.97 3.57 -8.80
C VAL A 159 -12.77 4.36 -7.77
N ASP A 160 -13.84 5.03 -8.23
CA ASP A 160 -14.76 5.77 -7.38
C ASP A 160 -15.12 4.93 -6.15
N ASN A 161 -14.54 5.31 -5.02
CA ASN A 161 -14.95 4.76 -3.74
C ASN A 161 -16.31 5.40 -3.44
N PRO A 162 -17.41 4.62 -3.31
CA PRO A 162 -18.74 5.16 -2.97
C PRO A 162 -18.74 5.96 -1.66
N LEU A 163 -17.68 5.84 -0.85
CA LEU A 163 -17.47 6.57 0.39
C LEU A 163 -17.22 8.09 0.23
N VAL A 164 -16.83 8.59 -0.95
CA VAL A 164 -16.52 10.03 -1.15
C VAL A 164 -17.70 10.82 -1.74
N VAL A 165 -18.68 10.13 -2.34
CA VAL A 165 -19.81 10.79 -3.05
C VAL A 165 -20.88 11.34 -2.09
N GLN A 166 -20.93 10.89 -0.82
CA GLN A 166 -22.04 11.24 0.08
C GLN A 166 -21.91 12.60 0.80
N VAL A 167 -20.74 13.25 0.79
CA VAL A 167 -20.56 14.53 1.53
C VAL A 167 -21.13 15.75 0.78
N LYS A 168 -21.45 15.63 -0.51
CA LYS A 168 -22.06 16.72 -1.31
C LYS A 168 -23.60 16.78 -1.29
N ALA A 169 -24.28 15.82 -0.66
CA ALA A 169 -25.75 15.70 -0.76
C ALA A 169 -26.55 16.54 0.28
N ILE A 170 -25.91 17.15 1.28
CA ILE A 170 -26.61 17.83 2.39
C ILE A 170 -26.86 19.33 2.12
N ALA A 171 -26.47 19.86 0.96
CA ALA A 171 -26.64 21.29 0.65
C ALA A 171 -27.90 21.64 -0.18
N GLY A 172 -28.89 20.73 -0.31
CA GLY A 172 -30.02 20.95 -1.23
C GLY A 172 -31.41 20.43 -0.81
N ALA A 173 -31.64 20.10 0.47
CA ALA A 173 -32.95 19.59 0.90
C ALA A 173 -33.88 20.70 1.40
N GLY A 174 -34.60 21.32 0.46
CA GLY A 174 -35.78 22.15 0.75
C GLY A 174 -36.95 21.30 1.27
N THR A 175 -37.11 21.29 2.60
CA THR A 175 -38.35 21.18 3.40
C THR A 175 -39.58 20.43 2.81
N ASN A 176 -39.61 19.09 2.93
CA ASN A 176 -40.84 18.30 3.01
C ASN A 176 -40.70 17.22 4.11
N PRO A 177 -41.55 17.18 5.15
CA PRO A 177 -41.41 16.26 6.29
C PRO A 177 -41.47 14.77 5.93
N VAL A 178 -42.17 14.38 4.86
CA VAL A 178 -42.18 12.99 4.38
C VAL A 178 -40.86 12.63 3.70
N GLU A 179 -40.29 13.56 2.92
CA GLU A 179 -38.97 13.38 2.33
C GLU A 179 -37.86 13.43 3.40
N MET A 180 -38.06 14.15 4.51
CA MET A 180 -37.15 14.15 5.65
C MET A 180 -37.09 12.79 6.35
N VAL A 181 -38.25 12.15 6.56
CA VAL A 181 -38.31 10.78 7.12
C VAL A 181 -37.69 9.77 6.15
N LYS A 182 -37.99 9.85 4.85
CA LYS A 182 -37.32 9.01 3.84
C LYS A 182 -35.81 9.23 3.79
N THR A 183 -35.36 10.48 3.91
CA THR A 183 -33.94 10.84 3.95
C THR A 183 -33.28 10.30 5.21
N LEU A 184 -33.96 10.34 6.36
CA LEU A 184 -33.47 9.75 7.62
C LEU A 184 -33.45 8.22 7.56
N TYR A 185 -34.45 7.56 6.97
CA TYR A 185 -34.45 6.10 6.76
C TYR A 185 -33.37 5.68 5.77
N LYS A 186 -33.20 6.43 4.68
CA LYS A 186 -32.14 6.20 3.69
C LYS A 186 -30.77 6.44 4.32
N ALA A 187 -30.59 7.53 5.07
CA ALA A 187 -29.35 7.80 5.80
C ALA A 187 -29.06 6.75 6.88
N HIS A 188 -30.08 6.18 7.53
CA HIS A 188 -29.90 5.10 8.49
C HIS A 188 -29.55 3.76 7.81
N GLY A 189 -30.17 3.48 6.66
CA GLY A 189 -29.81 2.35 5.79
C GLY A 189 -28.39 2.47 5.27
N ASP A 190 -28.05 3.63 4.69
CA ASP A 190 -26.72 3.97 4.17
C ASP A 190 -25.67 3.91 5.29
N TYR A 191 -25.99 4.34 6.52
CA TYR A 191 -25.10 4.23 7.67
C TYR A 191 -24.87 2.77 8.10
N ARG A 192 -25.93 1.95 8.17
CA ARG A 192 -25.80 0.54 8.54
C ARG A 192 -25.00 -0.24 7.50
N ASP A 193 -25.24 0.05 6.22
CA ASP A 193 -24.47 -0.52 5.12
C ASP A 193 -23.02 -0.06 5.18
N HIS A 194 -22.75 1.21 5.48
CA HIS A 194 -21.39 1.74 5.69
C HIS A 194 -20.65 1.05 6.83
N GLU A 195 -21.29 0.83 7.98
CA GLU A 195 -20.66 0.11 9.10
C GLU A 195 -20.39 -1.35 8.76
N ARG A 196 -21.30 -2.02 8.04
CA ARG A 196 -21.06 -3.39 7.54
C ARG A 196 -19.89 -3.41 6.56
N ASP A 197 -19.78 -2.43 5.69
CA ASP A 197 -18.69 -2.32 4.71
C ASP A 197 -17.35 -2.06 5.40
N LYS A 198 -17.32 -1.23 6.45
CA LYS A 198 -16.11 -1.09 7.29
C LYS A 198 -15.73 -2.41 7.96
N GLN A 199 -16.71 -3.17 8.47
CA GLN A 199 -16.44 -4.47 9.09
C GLN A 199 -15.87 -5.47 8.07
N HIS A 200 -16.47 -5.58 6.89
CA HIS A 200 -15.97 -6.44 5.82
C HIS A 200 -14.57 -6.00 5.34
N SER A 201 -14.34 -4.71 5.18
CA SER A 201 -13.03 -4.17 4.81
C SER A 201 -11.96 -4.54 5.86
N ARG A 202 -12.28 -4.42 7.16
CA ARG A 202 -11.38 -4.85 8.24
C ARG A 202 -11.12 -6.35 8.20
N ALA A 203 -12.15 -7.16 8.01
CA ALA A 203 -12.02 -8.61 7.97
C ALA A 203 -11.21 -9.09 6.76
N LEU A 204 -11.43 -8.52 5.57
CA LEU A 204 -10.63 -8.81 4.37
C LEU A 204 -9.16 -8.41 4.57
N ASN A 205 -8.90 -7.30 5.28
CA ASN A 205 -7.53 -6.90 5.63
C ASN A 205 -6.87 -7.86 6.63
N ASP A 206 -7.63 -8.71 7.32
CA ASP A 206 -7.08 -9.67 8.28
C ASP A 206 -6.63 -10.98 7.65
N VAL A 207 -7.11 -11.26 6.43
CA VAL A 207 -6.69 -12.40 5.60
C VAL A 207 -5.18 -12.32 5.34
N ARG A 208 -4.52 -13.49 5.31
CA ARG A 208 -3.09 -13.63 5.07
C ARG A 208 -2.83 -14.70 4.01
N PRO A 209 -1.72 -14.58 3.25
CA PRO A 209 -1.21 -15.71 2.49
C PRO A 209 -1.02 -16.92 3.40
N GLY A 210 -1.46 -18.09 2.93
CA GLY A 210 -1.48 -19.36 3.67
C GLY A 210 -2.84 -19.74 4.25
N MET A 211 -3.77 -18.79 4.44
CA MET A 211 -5.15 -19.09 4.86
C MET A 211 -5.89 -19.88 3.79
N SER A 212 -6.87 -20.68 4.21
CA SER A 212 -7.69 -21.47 3.28
C SER A 212 -8.69 -20.60 2.50
N GLU A 213 -9.08 -21.07 1.32
CA GLU A 213 -10.18 -20.50 0.54
C GLU A 213 -11.48 -20.44 1.36
N ALA A 214 -11.76 -21.49 2.13
CA ALA A 214 -12.96 -21.57 2.96
C ALA A 214 -13.00 -20.46 4.03
N GLU A 215 -11.88 -20.14 4.66
CA GLU A 215 -11.78 -19.02 5.61
C GLU A 215 -12.02 -17.67 4.92
N LEU A 216 -11.47 -17.47 3.71
CA LEU A 216 -11.72 -16.27 2.91
C LEU A 216 -13.20 -16.11 2.54
N VAL A 217 -13.84 -17.19 2.07
CA VAL A 217 -15.27 -17.16 1.71
C VAL A 217 -16.16 -16.91 2.93
N GLN A 218 -15.78 -17.40 4.12
CA GLN A 218 -16.51 -17.13 5.36
C GLN A 218 -16.45 -15.66 5.78
N VAL A 219 -15.36 -14.96 5.46
CA VAL A 219 -15.26 -13.51 5.68
C VAL A 219 -16.25 -12.78 4.78
N LEU A 220 -16.18 -13.04 3.48
CA LEU A 220 -17.08 -12.47 2.50
C LEU A 220 -17.03 -13.32 1.21
N PRO A 221 -18.18 -13.69 0.61
CA PRO A 221 -18.20 -14.31 -0.71
C PRO A 221 -17.61 -13.36 -1.77
N PRO A 222 -16.85 -13.88 -2.75
CA PRO A 222 -16.25 -13.05 -3.79
C PRO A 222 -17.32 -12.38 -4.66
N GLU A 223 -17.06 -11.12 -5.04
CA GLU A 223 -17.91 -10.37 -5.97
C GLU A 223 -17.65 -10.81 -7.43
N SER A 224 -16.44 -11.27 -7.70
CA SER A 224 -16.02 -11.80 -8.99
C SER A 224 -15.03 -12.96 -8.79
N VAL A 225 -15.16 -14.00 -9.61
CA VAL A 225 -14.23 -15.13 -9.62
C VAL A 225 -13.72 -15.35 -11.04
N THR A 226 -12.40 -15.45 -11.20
CA THR A 226 -11.76 -15.84 -12.46
C THR A 226 -11.05 -17.16 -12.26
N PHE A 227 -11.48 -18.20 -12.96
CA PHE A 227 -10.80 -19.50 -12.98
C PHE A 227 -9.61 -19.42 -13.94
N LEU A 228 -8.41 -19.76 -13.46
CA LEU A 228 -7.19 -19.71 -14.26
C LEU A 228 -6.79 -21.10 -14.74
N ASP A 229 -6.90 -22.11 -13.87
CA ASP A 229 -6.73 -23.52 -14.19
C ASP A 229 -7.56 -24.40 -13.24
N ALA A 230 -7.27 -25.70 -13.18
CA ALA A 230 -7.99 -26.67 -12.34
C ALA A 230 -7.77 -26.49 -10.83
N GLU A 231 -6.69 -25.84 -10.41
CA GLU A 231 -6.30 -25.66 -9.01
C GLU A 231 -6.26 -24.19 -8.58
N SER A 232 -6.35 -23.25 -9.54
CA SER A 232 -6.04 -21.84 -9.34
C SER A 232 -7.16 -20.92 -9.80
N LEU A 233 -7.50 -19.95 -8.94
CA LEU A 233 -8.51 -18.94 -9.21
C LEU A 233 -8.17 -17.59 -8.56
N VAL A 234 -8.72 -16.52 -9.11
CA VAL A 234 -8.67 -15.17 -8.53
C VAL A 234 -10.04 -14.85 -7.97
N MET A 235 -10.10 -14.58 -6.67
CA MET A 235 -11.27 -14.08 -5.95
C MET A 235 -11.13 -12.57 -5.79
N ALA A 236 -11.93 -11.80 -6.53
CA ALA A 236 -11.87 -10.35 -6.50
C ALA A 236 -13.02 -9.75 -5.70
N TYR A 237 -12.70 -8.66 -5.01
CA TYR A 237 -13.61 -7.84 -4.23
C TYR A 237 -13.49 -6.38 -4.67
N PRO A 238 -13.91 -6.03 -5.90
CA PRO A 238 -13.71 -4.69 -6.48
C PRO A 238 -14.19 -3.55 -5.59
N ARG A 239 -15.31 -3.72 -4.86
CA ARG A 239 -15.81 -2.70 -3.93
C ARG A 239 -14.84 -2.38 -2.80
N PHE A 240 -13.97 -3.32 -2.44
CA PHE A 240 -12.93 -3.16 -1.42
C PHE A 240 -11.53 -2.99 -2.01
N SER A 241 -11.41 -2.91 -3.34
CA SER A 241 -10.15 -2.74 -4.07
C SER A 241 -9.10 -3.78 -3.66
N VAL A 242 -9.52 -5.04 -3.55
CA VAL A 242 -8.62 -6.15 -3.22
C VAL A 242 -8.99 -7.39 -4.01
N GLU A 243 -7.99 -8.17 -4.38
CA GLU A 243 -8.16 -9.51 -4.88
C GLU A 243 -7.22 -10.49 -4.20
N PHE A 244 -7.58 -11.76 -4.28
CA PHE A 244 -6.85 -12.87 -3.68
C PHE A 244 -6.61 -13.90 -4.76
N PHE A 245 -5.35 -14.25 -4.98
CA PHE A 245 -5.01 -15.40 -5.78
C PHE A 245 -4.98 -16.64 -4.88
N VAL A 246 -5.84 -17.60 -5.20
CA VAL A 246 -5.99 -18.86 -4.48
C VAL A 246 -5.50 -19.98 -5.38
N THR A 247 -4.59 -20.81 -4.87
CA THR A 247 -4.20 -22.06 -5.53
C THR A 247 -4.26 -23.21 -4.52
N GLN A 248 -4.70 -24.38 -4.97
CA GLN A 248 -4.81 -25.58 -4.12
C GLN A 248 -5.60 -25.31 -2.83
N GLY A 249 -6.67 -24.52 -2.93
CA GLY A 249 -7.54 -24.14 -1.82
C GLY A 249 -6.90 -23.23 -0.77
N LYS A 250 -5.77 -22.58 -1.06
CA LYS A 250 -5.10 -21.62 -0.16
C LYS A 250 -4.83 -20.29 -0.83
N VAL A 251 -5.00 -19.21 -0.08
CA VAL A 251 -4.56 -17.87 -0.48
C VAL A 251 -3.05 -17.87 -0.63
N ARG A 252 -2.55 -17.53 -1.81
CA ARG A 252 -1.11 -17.41 -2.10
C ARG A 252 -0.65 -15.98 -2.16
N GLU A 253 -1.54 -15.10 -2.59
CA GLU A 253 -1.23 -13.71 -2.87
C GLU A 253 -2.49 -12.87 -2.62
N ILE A 254 -2.27 -11.66 -2.09
CA ILE A 254 -3.27 -10.63 -1.85
C ILE A 254 -2.78 -9.37 -2.54
N GLN A 255 -3.58 -8.78 -3.42
CA GLN A 255 -3.20 -7.63 -4.23
C GLN A 255 -4.23 -6.53 -4.10
N GLN A 256 -3.73 -5.32 -3.89
CA GLN A 256 -4.50 -4.09 -3.77
C GLN A 256 -3.86 -3.04 -4.68
N PRO A 257 -4.61 -2.40 -5.57
CA PRO A 257 -6.01 -2.64 -5.92
C PRO A 257 -6.24 -4.00 -6.60
N ALA A 258 -7.50 -4.40 -6.76
CA ALA A 258 -7.87 -5.60 -7.51
C ALA A 258 -7.40 -5.51 -8.98
N PHE A 259 -6.29 -6.16 -9.30
CA PHE A 259 -5.58 -6.08 -10.57
C PHE A 259 -6.42 -6.64 -11.73
N SER A 260 -7.11 -7.76 -11.52
CA SER A 260 -8.03 -8.36 -12.49
C SER A 260 -9.13 -7.39 -12.94
N GLN A 261 -9.69 -6.61 -12.02
CA GLN A 261 -10.67 -5.58 -12.34
C GLN A 261 -10.03 -4.43 -13.13
N LEU A 262 -8.86 -3.95 -12.69
CA LEU A 262 -8.18 -2.84 -13.36
C LEU A 262 -7.77 -3.19 -14.79
N VAL A 263 -7.27 -4.40 -15.01
CA VAL A 263 -6.91 -4.88 -16.34
C VAL A 263 -8.12 -4.89 -17.25
N LYS A 264 -9.26 -5.38 -16.75
CA LYS A 264 -10.50 -5.46 -17.53
C LYS A 264 -11.08 -4.08 -17.88
N GLU A 265 -11.06 -3.15 -16.94
CA GLU A 265 -11.76 -1.86 -17.09
C GLU A 265 -10.85 -0.72 -17.53
N ARG A 266 -9.57 -0.75 -17.16
CA ARG A 266 -8.63 0.38 -17.24
C ARG A 266 -7.20 -0.06 -17.54
N ALA A 267 -7.03 -0.95 -18.51
CA ALA A 267 -5.70 -1.42 -18.94
C ALA A 267 -4.71 -0.27 -19.30
N SER A 268 -5.22 0.90 -19.67
CA SER A 268 -4.43 2.11 -19.94
C SER A 268 -3.62 2.59 -18.73
N LEU A 269 -3.99 2.24 -17.49
CA LEU A 269 -3.21 2.56 -16.30
C LEU A 269 -1.84 1.88 -16.30
N PHE A 270 -1.71 0.74 -16.98
CA PHE A 270 -0.44 0.00 -17.09
C PHE A 270 0.42 0.48 -18.24
N TYR A 271 -0.13 1.32 -19.13
CA TYR A 271 0.60 1.80 -20.28
C TYR A 271 1.67 2.81 -19.86
N GLN A 272 2.90 2.56 -20.31
CA GLN A 272 4.02 3.48 -20.17
C GLN A 272 4.68 3.65 -21.53
N TYR A 273 4.93 4.91 -21.90
CA TYR A 273 5.61 5.21 -23.15
C TYR A 273 7.07 4.72 -23.12
N GLY A 274 7.54 4.15 -24.23
CA GLY A 274 8.93 3.67 -24.37
C GLY A 274 9.20 2.30 -23.74
N VAL A 275 8.18 1.53 -23.37
CA VAL A 275 8.34 0.16 -22.87
C VAL A 275 8.32 -0.84 -24.04
N ASP A 276 9.33 -1.72 -24.09
CA ASP A 276 9.34 -2.94 -24.88
C ASP A 276 8.56 -4.03 -24.14
N TRP A 277 7.27 -4.11 -24.42
CA TRP A 277 6.33 -5.04 -23.78
C TRP A 277 6.73 -6.51 -23.91
N LYS A 278 7.55 -6.89 -24.90
CA LYS A 278 8.04 -8.28 -25.04
C LYS A 278 8.98 -8.68 -23.91
N ARG A 279 9.60 -7.70 -23.25
CA ARG A 279 10.49 -7.89 -22.10
C ARG A 279 9.75 -7.86 -20.77
N CYS A 280 8.43 -7.67 -20.76
CA CYS A 280 7.63 -7.75 -19.54
C CYS A 280 7.45 -9.21 -19.10
N THR A 281 8.52 -9.79 -18.59
CA THR A 281 8.58 -11.09 -17.93
C THR A 281 9.23 -10.94 -16.56
N PRO A 282 9.05 -11.90 -15.63
CA PRO A 282 9.73 -11.84 -14.34
C PRO A 282 11.24 -11.61 -14.46
N GLU A 283 11.89 -12.20 -15.46
CA GLU A 283 13.35 -12.19 -15.63
C GLU A 283 13.87 -10.89 -16.26
N ALA A 284 13.07 -10.22 -17.08
CA ALA A 284 13.56 -9.17 -17.99
C ALA A 284 12.88 -7.80 -17.82
N TRP A 285 11.87 -7.67 -16.95
CA TRP A 285 11.06 -6.44 -16.85
C TRP A 285 11.88 -5.17 -16.61
N ARG A 286 13.01 -5.25 -15.88
CA ARG A 286 13.89 -4.10 -15.64
C ARG A 286 14.50 -3.53 -16.92
N GLU A 287 14.72 -4.38 -17.91
CA GLU A 287 15.28 -4.02 -19.21
C GLU A 287 14.20 -3.60 -20.21
N ALA A 288 12.93 -3.63 -19.81
CA ALA A 288 11.82 -3.30 -20.71
C ALA A 288 11.76 -1.80 -21.05
N LYS A 289 12.39 -0.92 -20.25
CA LYS A 289 12.46 0.51 -20.59
C LYS A 289 13.47 0.74 -21.69
N VAL A 290 13.00 1.04 -22.90
CA VAL A 290 13.86 1.44 -24.02
C VAL A 290 14.13 2.93 -23.90
N LEU A 291 15.39 3.29 -23.65
CA LEU A 291 15.80 4.69 -23.73
C LEU A 291 15.56 5.18 -25.18
N PRO A 292 14.90 6.33 -25.39
CA PRO A 292 14.81 6.91 -26.72
C PRO A 292 16.23 7.12 -27.26
N ALA A 293 16.48 6.69 -28.50
CA ALA A 293 17.80 6.77 -29.15
C ALA A 293 18.45 8.17 -29.11
N ALA A 294 17.66 9.24 -28.88
CA ALA A 294 18.15 10.61 -28.73
C ALA A 294 19.02 10.84 -27.47
N ALA A 295 18.91 10.03 -26.42
CA ALA A 295 19.73 10.19 -25.20
C ALA A 295 21.15 9.59 -25.35
N VAL A 296 21.35 8.64 -26.27
CA VAL A 296 22.66 8.02 -26.53
C VAL A 296 23.55 8.94 -27.36
N ALA A 297 22.95 9.81 -28.20
CA ALA A 297 23.70 10.77 -29.01
C ALA A 297 24.25 11.97 -28.21
N ALA A 298 23.63 12.32 -27.08
CA ALA A 298 24.02 13.49 -26.27
C ALA A 298 25.14 13.21 -25.25
N SER A 299 25.52 11.94 -25.04
CA SER A 299 26.66 11.55 -24.18
C SER A 299 27.92 11.18 -24.97
N ALA A 300 27.85 11.29 -26.31
CA ALA A 300 28.95 11.01 -27.23
C ALA A 300 29.48 12.28 -27.93
N GLN A 301 29.17 13.48 -27.41
CA GLN A 301 29.72 14.77 -27.84
C GLN A 301 30.47 15.45 -26.70
#